data_AF-A0A351DE21-F1
#
_entry.id   AF-A0A351DE21-F1
#
_cell.length_a   1.000
_cell.length_b   1.000
_cell.length_c   1.000
_cell.angle_alpha   90.00
_cell.angle_beta   90.00
_cell.angle_gamma   90.00
#
_symmetry.space_group_name_H-M   'P 1'
#
loop_
_entity.id
_entity.type
_entity.pdbx_description
1 polymer ?
#
loop_
_entity_poly.entity_id
_entity_poly.type
_entity_poly.pdbx_seq_one_letter_code
_entity_poly.pdbx_strand_id
1 'polypeptide(L)'
;MTTELMIVGGGKMGEALAAGLISAGWAEPTGITIVEPIDERREDLKNAYPGFRVITSLEKSRDVLVAVKPNQIQNVCESLSVAPPERLISIAAGVTITTLENSLPPETSVIRVMPNTPAMVNEGMSVLSPGTYASPTDIEWAVSIF
;
A
#
# COMPACT_ATOMS: atom_id res chain seq x y z
N MET A 1 -7.23 -12.29 -14.11
CA MET A 1 -5.83 -11.96 -13.80
C MET A 1 -5.76 -11.82 -12.30
N THR A 2 -4.89 -12.54 -11.62
CA THR A 2 -4.71 -12.40 -10.17
C THR A 2 -4.02 -11.07 -9.91
N THR A 3 -4.80 -10.06 -9.52
CA THR A 3 -4.25 -8.79 -9.05
C THR A 3 -3.63 -9.03 -7.67
N GLU A 4 -2.33 -8.76 -7.53
CA GLU A 4 -1.60 -8.94 -6.29
C GLU A 4 -1.15 -7.57 -5.76
N LEU A 5 -1.60 -7.20 -4.55
CA LEU A 5 -1.20 -5.97 -3.89
C LEU A 5 -0.67 -6.30 -2.49
N MET A 6 0.57 -5.86 -2.21
CA MET A 6 1.12 -5.91 -0.86
C MET A 6 0.92 -4.57 -0.14
N ILE A 7 0.15 -4.59 0.93
CA ILE A 7 -0.09 -3.45 1.81
C ILE A 7 0.87 -3.53 2.99
N VAL A 8 1.81 -2.58 3.09
CA VAL A 8 2.75 -2.48 4.20
C VAL A 8 2.15 -1.60 5.29
N GLY A 9 1.77 -2.22 6.41
CA GLY A 9 1.09 -1.58 7.53
C GLY A 9 -0.38 -1.99 7.61
N GLY A 10 -0.72 -2.80 8.61
CA GLY A 10 -2.08 -3.26 8.88
C GLY A 10 -2.86 -2.38 9.85
N GLY A 11 -2.48 -1.10 10.01
CA GLY A 11 -3.22 -0.13 10.83
C GLY A 11 -4.59 0.21 10.24
N LYS A 12 -5.30 1.16 10.87
CA LYS A 12 -6.68 1.53 10.46
C LYS A 12 -6.83 1.84 8.97
N MET A 13 -5.89 2.60 8.39
CA MET A 13 -5.99 2.99 6.98
C MET A 13 -5.60 1.86 6.02
N GLY A 14 -4.58 1.06 6.37
CA GLY A 14 -4.23 -0.12 5.57
C GLY A 14 -5.35 -1.16 5.56
N GLU A 15 -5.99 -1.38 6.71
CA GLU A 15 -7.19 -2.22 6.82
C GLU A 15 -8.34 -1.66 5.98
N ALA A 16 -8.65 -0.37 6.13
CA ALA A 16 -9.76 0.26 5.41
C ALA A 16 -9.62 0.17 3.89
N LEU A 17 -8.41 0.40 3.37
CA LEU A 17 -8.12 0.27 1.94
C LEU A 17 -8.22 -1.19 1.50
N ALA A 18 -7.65 -2.13 2.26
CA ALA A 18 -7.76 -3.56 1.96
C ALA A 18 -9.23 -4.00 1.89
N ALA A 19 -10.03 -3.65 2.91
CA ALA A 19 -11.44 -3.99 3.00
C ALA A 19 -12.26 -3.34 1.86
N GLY A 20 -11.99 -2.07 1.55
CA GLY A 20 -12.63 -1.35 0.46
C GLY A 20 -12.37 -2.00 -0.91
N LEU A 21 -11.12 -2.40 -1.19
CA LEU A 21 -10.75 -3.07 -2.43
C LEU A 21 -11.48 -4.41 -2.62
N ILE A 22 -11.59 -5.21 -1.56
CA ILE A 22 -12.36 -6.47 -1.62
C ILE A 22 -13.84 -6.19 -1.80
N SER A 23 -14.40 -5.24 -1.04
CA SER A 23 -15.82 -4.87 -1.14
C SER A 23 -16.19 -4.35 -2.54
N ALA A 24 -15.26 -3.70 -3.22
CA ALA A 24 -15.42 -3.21 -4.59
C ALA A 24 -15.19 -4.29 -5.67
N GLY A 25 -14.77 -5.50 -5.28
CA GLY A 25 -14.43 -6.57 -6.22
C GLY A 25 -13.17 -6.29 -7.04
N TRP A 26 -12.29 -5.40 -6.58
CA TRP A 26 -11.04 -5.06 -7.27
C TRP A 26 -10.02 -6.21 -7.21
N ALA A 27 -9.99 -6.93 -6.10
CA ALA A 27 -9.22 -8.15 -5.91
C ALA A 27 -10.03 -9.18 -5.12
N GLU A 28 -9.68 -10.45 -5.29
CA GLU A 28 -10.05 -11.51 -4.34
C GLU A 28 -9.26 -11.34 -3.04
N PRO A 29 -9.76 -11.81 -1.88
CA PRO A 29 -9.02 -11.73 -0.61
C PRO A 29 -7.59 -12.28 -0.69
N THR A 30 -7.38 -13.33 -1.48
CA THR A 30 -6.07 -13.96 -1.70
C THR A 30 -5.10 -13.10 -2.53
N GLY A 31 -5.61 -12.09 -3.25
CA GLY A 31 -4.82 -11.12 -4.00
C GLY A 31 -4.29 -9.97 -3.13
N ILE A 32 -4.73 -9.86 -1.87
CA ILE A 32 -4.24 -8.84 -0.94
C ILE A 32 -3.35 -9.49 0.13
N THR A 33 -2.12 -8.98 0.24
CA THR A 33 -1.20 -9.35 1.32
C THR A 33 -0.99 -8.15 2.24
N ILE A 34 -1.24 -8.30 3.55
CA ILE A 34 -1.00 -7.25 4.55
C ILE A 34 0.24 -7.62 5.36
N VAL A 35 1.20 -6.71 5.42
CA VAL A 35 2.41 -6.84 6.26
C VAL A 35 2.18 -6.06 7.55
N GLU A 36 2.13 -6.78 8.67
CA GLU A 36 1.84 -6.19 9.99
C GLU A 36 2.72 -6.86 11.07
N PRO A 37 3.65 -6.12 11.71
CA PRO A 37 4.58 -6.69 12.67
C PRO A 37 3.95 -7.09 14.00
N ILE A 38 2.80 -6.54 14.39
CA ILE A 38 2.18 -6.83 15.69
C ILE A 38 1.29 -8.08 15.59
N ASP A 39 1.64 -9.13 16.34
CA ASP A 39 0.96 -10.43 16.34
C ASP A 39 -0.55 -10.33 16.61
N GLU A 40 -0.95 -9.63 17.68
CA GLU A 40 -2.35 -9.40 18.04
C GLU A 40 -3.12 -8.75 16.89
N ARG A 41 -2.53 -7.74 16.26
CA ARG A 41 -3.14 -7.04 15.15
C ARG A 41 -3.27 -7.92 13.90
N ARG A 42 -2.33 -8.83 13.66
CA ARG A 42 -2.47 -9.81 12.58
C ARG A 42 -3.65 -10.74 12.81
N GLU A 43 -3.85 -11.20 14.04
CA GLU A 43 -4.99 -12.05 14.39
C GLU A 43 -6.33 -11.31 14.24
N ASP A 44 -6.40 -10.04 14.67
CA ASP A 44 -7.58 -9.19 14.43
C ASP A 44 -7.93 -9.10 12.93
N LEU A 45 -6.95 -8.84 12.08
CA LEU A 45 -7.13 -8.72 10.63
C LEU A 45 -7.62 -10.04 10.00
N LYS A 46 -7.04 -11.17 10.41
CA LYS A 46 -7.47 -12.50 9.92
C LYS A 46 -8.89 -12.85 10.35
N ASN A 47 -9.26 -12.49 11.58
CA ASN A 47 -10.59 -12.74 12.13
C ASN A 47 -11.66 -11.86 11.46
N ALA A 48 -11.34 -10.58 11.20
CA ALA A 48 -12.25 -9.64 10.56
C ALA A 48 -12.44 -9.94 9.06
N TYR A 49 -11.38 -10.39 8.38
CA TYR A 49 -11.39 -10.61 6.93
C TYR A 49 -10.84 -12.00 6.56
N PRO A 50 -11.69 -13.04 6.61
CA PRO A 50 -11.29 -14.38 6.18
C PRO A 50 -10.78 -14.37 4.74
N GLY A 51 -9.56 -14.88 4.53
CA GLY A 51 -8.93 -14.97 3.22
C GLY A 51 -7.82 -13.94 2.97
N PHE A 52 -7.67 -12.92 3.81
CA PHE A 52 -6.48 -12.08 3.77
C PHE A 52 -5.23 -12.86 4.12
N ARG A 53 -4.20 -12.69 3.29
CA ARG A 53 -2.86 -13.15 3.63
C ARG A 53 -2.20 -12.09 4.52
N VAL A 54 -2.07 -12.37 5.80
CA VAL A 54 -1.44 -11.44 6.76
C VAL A 54 -0.10 -12.00 7.23
N ILE A 55 0.99 -11.30 6.95
CA ILE A 55 2.38 -11.72 7.20
C ILE A 55 3.13 -10.74 8.09
N THR A 56 4.23 -11.20 8.70
CA THR A 56 5.03 -10.39 9.65
C THR A 56 6.15 -9.59 8.99
N SER A 57 6.61 -10.01 7.82
CA SER A 57 7.79 -9.47 7.15
C SER A 57 7.49 -9.25 5.67
N LEU A 58 8.21 -8.31 5.06
CA LEU A 58 8.09 -8.02 3.64
C LEU A 58 8.46 -9.24 2.80
N GLU A 59 7.76 -9.39 1.68
CA GLU A 59 8.07 -10.34 0.61
C GLU A 59 8.21 -9.59 -0.71
N LYS A 60 8.69 -10.26 -1.74
CA LYS A 60 8.75 -9.69 -3.09
C LYS A 60 7.32 -9.46 -3.60
N SER A 61 7.02 -8.22 -3.98
CA SER A 61 5.77 -7.86 -4.66
C SER A 61 6.09 -6.87 -5.77
N ARG A 62 5.35 -6.99 -6.88
CA ARG A 62 5.40 -6.01 -7.97
C ARG A 62 4.74 -4.69 -7.56
N ASP A 63 3.65 -4.79 -6.81
CA ASP A 63 2.78 -3.67 -6.43
C ASP A 63 2.72 -3.54 -4.92
N VAL A 64 3.04 -2.34 -4.43
CA VAL A 64 3.14 -2.08 -2.99
C VAL A 64 2.36 -0.81 -2.63
N LEU A 65 1.55 -0.90 -1.58
CA LEU A 65 0.93 0.25 -0.93
C LEU A 65 1.48 0.40 0.49
N VAL A 66 2.15 1.51 0.77
CA VAL A 66 2.79 1.79 2.05
C VAL A 66 1.86 2.64 2.91
N ALA A 67 1.31 2.02 3.96
CA ALA A 67 0.35 2.57 4.91
C ALA A 67 0.90 2.68 6.35
N VAL A 68 2.21 2.85 6.49
CA VAL A 68 2.89 3.02 7.78
C VAL A 68 2.97 4.49 8.23
N LYS A 69 3.42 4.73 9.46
CA LYS A 69 3.64 6.09 9.97
C LYS A 69 4.83 6.77 9.26
N PRO A 70 4.84 8.11 9.13
CA PRO A 70 5.90 8.82 8.41
C PRO A 70 7.32 8.51 8.89
N ASN A 71 7.51 8.33 10.20
CA ASN A 71 8.80 7.98 10.81
C ASN A 71 9.28 6.55 10.50
N GLN A 72 8.44 5.71 9.90
CA GLN A 72 8.76 4.33 9.52
C GLN A 72 9.10 4.20 8.03
N ILE A 73 8.82 5.24 7.22
CA ILE A 73 8.90 5.15 5.77
C ILE A 73 10.30 4.85 5.27
N GLN A 74 11.32 5.49 5.84
CA GLN A 74 12.70 5.26 5.44
C GLN A 74 13.09 3.78 5.59
N ASN A 75 12.87 3.19 6.77
CA ASN A 75 13.20 1.79 7.04
C ASN A 75 12.43 0.83 6.11
N VAL A 76 11.16 1.14 5.81
CA VAL A 76 10.35 0.34 4.89
C VAL A 76 10.89 0.42 3.46
N CYS A 77 11.22 1.61 2.97
CA CYS A 77 11.77 1.79 1.62
C CYS A 77 13.15 1.12 1.48
N GLU A 78 14.02 1.26 2.49
CA GLU A 78 15.30 0.56 2.54
C GLU A 78 15.12 -0.96 2.49
N SER A 79 14.14 -1.50 3.22
CA SER A 79 13.85 -2.94 3.18
C SER A 79 13.28 -3.39 1.82
N LEU A 80 12.44 -2.56 1.19
CA LEU A 80 11.91 -2.80 -0.16
C LEU A 80 13.01 -2.71 -1.23
N SER A 81 14.06 -1.91 -1.03
CA SER A 81 15.16 -1.76 -2.00
C SER A 81 15.93 -3.07 -2.27
N VAL A 82 15.86 -4.05 -1.36
CA VAL A 82 16.45 -5.39 -1.54
C VAL A 82 15.75 -6.17 -2.65
N ALA A 83 14.44 -5.97 -2.80
CA ALA A 83 13.61 -6.57 -3.83
C ALA A 83 12.58 -5.51 -4.28
N PRO A 84 13.02 -4.52 -5.08
CA PRO A 84 12.23 -3.33 -5.35
C PRO A 84 10.93 -3.68 -6.08
N PRO A 85 9.81 -3.04 -5.69
CA PRO A 85 8.58 -3.15 -6.45
C PRO A 85 8.73 -2.41 -7.78
N GLU A 86 7.88 -2.76 -8.75
CA GLU A 86 7.75 -1.94 -9.95
C GLU A 86 6.97 -0.65 -9.63
N ARG A 87 5.92 -0.77 -8.80
CA ARG A 87 5.03 0.33 -8.44
C ARG A 87 4.84 0.43 -6.93
N LEU A 88 4.99 1.64 -6.40
CA LEU A 88 4.81 1.96 -5.00
C LEU A 88 3.85 3.13 -4.82
N ILE A 89 2.79 2.90 -4.07
CA ILE A 89 1.94 3.95 -3.52
C ILE A 89 2.36 4.23 -2.08
N SER A 90 2.47 5.50 -1.70
CA SER A 90 2.64 5.88 -0.29
C SER A 90 1.51 6.79 0.16
N ILE A 91 0.89 6.44 1.29
CA ILE A 91 -0.13 7.26 1.95
C ILE A 91 0.38 8.00 3.19
N ALA A 92 1.70 8.04 3.39
CA ALA A 92 2.29 8.68 4.55
C ALA A 92 2.18 10.21 4.46
N ALA A 93 1.57 10.80 5.51
CA ALA A 93 1.47 12.24 5.65
C ALA A 93 2.85 12.88 5.82
N GLY A 94 3.09 14.02 5.16
CA GLY A 94 4.32 14.80 5.34
C GLY A 94 5.60 14.22 4.72
N VAL A 95 5.54 13.06 4.05
CA VAL A 95 6.68 12.52 3.30
C VAL A 95 6.60 12.97 1.84
N THR A 96 7.70 13.52 1.33
CA THR A 96 7.78 14.00 -0.05
C THR A 96 8.06 12.86 -1.03
N ILE A 97 7.65 13.03 -2.29
CA ILE A 97 8.00 12.09 -3.37
C ILE A 97 9.52 11.94 -3.47
N THR A 98 10.27 13.04 -3.43
CA THR A 98 11.74 13.02 -3.47
C THR A 98 12.34 12.17 -2.34
N THR A 99 11.77 12.22 -1.14
CA THR A 99 12.20 11.35 -0.02
C THR A 99 11.98 9.88 -0.35
N LEU A 100 10.82 9.52 -0.92
CA LEU A 100 10.50 8.13 -1.30
C LEU A 100 11.44 7.64 -2.41
N GLU A 101 11.60 8.43 -3.48
CA GLU A 101 12.44 8.08 -4.62
C GLU A 101 13.91 7.94 -4.23
N ASN A 102 14.43 8.79 -3.33
CA ASN A 102 15.80 8.68 -2.85
C ASN A 102 16.06 7.43 -1.99
N SER A 103 15.01 6.79 -1.45
CA SER A 103 15.10 5.57 -0.65
C SER A 103 14.84 4.30 -1.46
N LEU A 104 14.60 4.42 -2.77
CA LEU A 104 14.30 3.31 -3.66
C LEU A 104 15.27 3.31 -4.85
N PRO A 105 15.47 2.17 -5.52
CA PRO A 105 16.22 2.15 -6.76
C PRO A 105 15.60 3.07 -7.82
N PRO A 106 16.43 3.69 -8.68
CA PRO A 106 15.94 4.43 -9.85
C PRO A 106 14.94 3.59 -10.65
N GLU A 107 14.00 4.25 -11.32
CA GLU A 107 12.93 3.63 -12.14
C GLU A 107 11.77 3.01 -11.35
N THR A 108 11.81 2.97 -10.01
CA THR A 108 10.62 2.59 -9.22
C THR A 108 9.51 3.64 -9.43
N SER A 109 8.35 3.21 -9.90
CA SER A 109 7.19 4.08 -10.11
C SER A 109 6.56 4.45 -8.76
N VAL A 110 6.78 5.69 -8.30
CA VAL A 110 6.27 6.18 -7.02
C VAL A 110 5.06 7.08 -7.23
N ILE A 111 3.98 6.83 -6.49
CA ILE A 111 2.81 7.69 -6.45
C ILE A 111 2.49 8.01 -4.99
N ARG A 112 2.46 9.29 -4.63
CA ARG A 112 1.98 9.72 -3.33
C ARG A 112 0.47 9.90 -3.39
N VAL A 113 -0.25 9.30 -2.46
CA VAL A 113 -1.70 9.44 -2.36
C VAL A 113 -2.06 9.96 -0.98
N MET A 114 -2.97 10.92 -0.89
CA MET A 114 -3.47 11.43 0.37
C MET A 114 -4.96 11.10 0.51
N PRO A 115 -5.32 9.92 1.06
CA PRO A 115 -6.70 9.60 1.40
C PRO A 115 -7.13 10.34 2.67
N ASN A 116 -8.43 10.28 2.98
CA ASN A 116 -9.01 10.81 4.20
C ASN A 116 -9.76 9.71 4.99
N THR A 117 -10.16 10.02 6.23
CA THR A 117 -10.81 9.05 7.13
C THR A 117 -12.17 8.51 6.66
N PRO A 118 -13.00 9.24 5.88
CA PRO A 118 -14.19 8.67 5.23
C PRO A 118 -13.94 7.44 4.35
N ALA A 119 -12.71 7.16 3.93
CA ALA A 119 -12.37 5.90 3.26
C ALA A 119 -12.72 4.66 4.09
N MET A 120 -12.75 4.76 5.43
CA MET A 120 -13.16 3.66 6.32
C MET A 120 -14.64 3.27 6.18
N VAL A 121 -15.44 4.09 5.51
CA VAL A 121 -16.86 3.85 5.21
C VAL A 121 -17.15 3.96 3.71
N ASN A 122 -16.14 3.81 2.86
CA ASN A 122 -16.23 3.90 1.40
C ASN A 122 -16.72 5.25 0.84
N GLU A 123 -16.59 6.33 1.60
CA GLU A 123 -16.95 7.70 1.20
C GLU A 123 -15.71 8.61 1.14
N GLY A 124 -14.57 7.99 0.81
CA GLY A 124 -13.26 8.62 0.81
C GLY A 124 -13.08 9.63 -0.33
N MET A 125 -12.13 10.54 -0.13
CA MET A 125 -11.54 11.32 -1.21
C MET A 125 -10.02 11.21 -1.10
N SER A 126 -9.39 11.00 -2.25
CA SER A 126 -7.95 10.81 -2.37
C SER A 126 -7.37 11.78 -3.37
N VAL A 127 -6.22 12.38 -3.03
CA VAL A 127 -5.44 13.21 -3.94
C VAL A 127 -4.18 12.45 -4.33
N LEU A 128 -3.93 12.32 -5.63
CA LEU A 128 -2.78 11.60 -6.17
C LEU A 128 -1.73 12.59 -6.69
N SER A 129 -0.46 12.28 -6.47
CA SER A 129 0.68 13.02 -6.99
C SER A 129 1.71 12.01 -7.52
N PRO A 130 1.85 11.88 -8.85
CA PRO A 130 2.82 10.98 -9.46
C PRO A 130 4.25 11.50 -9.29
N GLY A 131 5.19 10.58 -9.09
CA GLY A 131 6.61 10.86 -9.09
C GLY A 131 7.25 10.87 -10.47
N THR A 132 8.57 11.00 -10.48
CA THR A 132 9.41 11.19 -11.66
C THR A 132 9.27 10.05 -12.67
N TYR A 133 9.18 8.81 -12.17
CA TYR A 133 9.14 7.60 -13.00
C TYR A 133 7.72 7.06 -13.24
N ALA A 134 6.69 7.73 -12.73
CA ALA A 134 5.32 7.25 -12.87
C ALA A 134 4.76 7.50 -14.28
N SER A 135 4.39 6.42 -14.95
CA SER A 135 3.74 6.45 -16.26
C SER A 135 2.23 6.71 -16.14
N PRO A 136 1.55 7.09 -17.23
CA PRO A 136 0.08 7.21 -17.24
C PRO A 136 -0.63 5.93 -16.78
N THR A 137 -0.11 4.75 -17.16
CA THR A 137 -0.66 3.45 -16.73
C THR A 137 -0.48 3.18 -15.23
N ASP A 138 0.58 3.72 -14.62
CA ASP A 138 0.75 3.62 -13.16
C ASP A 138 -0.24 4.53 -12.42
N ILE A 139 -0.52 5.72 -12.99
CA ILE A 139 -1.53 6.63 -12.45
C ILE A 139 -2.92 5.99 -12.54
N GLU A 140 -3.27 5.37 -13.67
CA GLU A 140 -4.53 4.63 -13.82
C GLU A 140 -4.64 3.47 -12.83
N TRP A 141 -3.55 2.73 -12.60
CA TRP A 141 -3.49 1.70 -11.57
C TRP A 141 -3.75 2.28 -10.17
N ALA A 142 -3.10 3.40 -9.81
CA ALA A 142 -3.34 4.03 -8.52
C ALA A 142 -4.77 4.56 -8.39
N VAL A 143 -5.36 5.13 -9.46
CA VAL A 143 -6.77 5.52 -9.50
C VAL A 143 -7.69 4.31 -9.30
N SER A 144 -7.34 3.13 -9.79
CA SER A 144 -8.16 1.93 -9.57
C SER A 144 -8.19 1.46 -8.10
N ILE A 145 -7.28 1.95 -7.25
CA ILE A 145 -7.15 1.55 -5.84
C ILE A 145 -7.93 2.47 -4.88
N PHE A 146 -8.18 3.72 -5.25
CA PHE A 146 -8.73 4.76 -4.37
C PHE A 146 -10.04 5.34 -4.89
#